data_AF-A0A1R3W010-F1
#
_entry.id   AF-A0A1R3W010-F1
#
_cell.length_a   1.000
_cell.length_b   1.000
_cell.length_c   1.000
_cell.angle_alpha   90.00
_cell.angle_beta   90.00
_cell.angle_gamma   90.00
#
_symmetry.space_group_name_H-M   'P 1'
#
loop_
_entity.id
_entity.type
_entity.pdbx_description
1 polymer ?
#
loop_
_entity_poly.entity_id
_entity_poly.type
_entity_poly.pdbx_seq_one_letter_code
_entity_poly.pdbx_strand_id
1 'polypeptide(L)'
;MNLRGAGLQAVNASLTRQMRHRRTAYLLLLLAPLGLHRFYLKELWGGVAYLLLAVLLILGLVTANIPFALMAGVAIVVFLVFDAFWIDRRVNDYNKSLRMRIFLQPGKNTGEEKPTETKKRMPSFADQEAMLREMTRKKDADNP
;
A
#
# COMPACT_ATOMS: atom_id res chain seq x y z
N MET A 1 32.60 5.33 11.66
CA MET A 1 31.59 4.66 10.80
C MET A 1 30.28 5.44 10.91
N ASN A 2 29.73 5.94 9.81
CA ASN A 2 28.56 6.82 9.83
C ASN A 2 27.26 6.04 10.09
N LEU A 3 26.74 6.11 11.32
CA LEU A 3 25.48 5.49 11.75
C LEU A 3 24.25 6.04 10.98
N ARG A 4 24.38 7.21 10.34
CA ARG A 4 23.32 7.87 9.56
C ARG A 4 22.87 7.05 8.34
N GLY A 5 23.77 6.28 7.73
CA GLY A 5 23.46 5.36 6.63
C GLY A 5 22.83 4.04 7.08
N ALA A 6 23.26 3.53 8.24
CA ALA A 6 22.75 2.28 8.82
C ALA A 6 21.27 2.40 9.25
N GLY A 7 20.88 3.55 9.79
CA GLY A 7 19.47 3.82 10.16
C GLY A 7 18.52 3.81 8.95
N LEU A 8 18.93 4.42 7.81
CA LEU A 8 18.13 4.42 6.58
C LEU A 8 18.03 3.02 5.95
N GLN A 9 19.10 2.23 6.00
CA GLN A 9 19.09 0.84 5.55
C GLN A 9 18.17 -0.03 6.42
N ALA A 10 18.19 0.14 7.75
CA ALA A 10 17.31 -0.58 8.67
C ALA A 10 15.82 -0.23 8.44
N VAL A 11 15.50 1.05 8.23
CA VAL A 11 14.14 1.50 7.90
C VAL A 11 13.68 0.92 6.56
N ASN A 12 14.52 0.96 5.53
CA ASN A 12 14.19 0.37 4.22
C ASN A 12 14.03 -1.17 4.28
N ALA A 13 14.86 -1.85 5.07
CA ALA A 13 14.72 -3.29 5.29
C ALA A 13 13.39 -3.63 5.99
N SER A 14 13.01 -2.85 7.01
CA SER A 14 11.73 -3.02 7.71
C SER A 14 10.52 -2.71 6.81
N LEU A 15 10.64 -1.73 5.91
CA LEU A 15 9.61 -1.37 4.94
C LEU A 15 9.41 -2.49 3.91
N THR A 16 10.49 -3.01 3.34
CA THR A 16 10.45 -4.10 2.37
C THR A 16 9.79 -5.34 2.96
N ARG A 17 10.04 -5.64 4.24
CA ARG A 17 9.45 -6.78 4.95
C ARG A 17 7.94 -6.64 5.19
N GLN A 18 7.43 -5.42 5.26
CA GLN A 18 6.00 -5.14 5.50
C GLN A 18 5.18 -4.93 4.21
N MET A 19 5.85 -4.77 3.06
CA MET A 19 5.16 -4.68 1.78
C MET A 19 4.42 -5.98 1.47
N ARG A 20 3.24 -5.85 0.87
CA ARG A 20 2.48 -7.01 0.38
C ARG A 20 2.84 -7.28 -1.06
N HIS A 21 3.00 -8.55 -1.40
CA HIS A 21 3.35 -9.00 -2.73
C HIS A 21 2.12 -9.47 -3.49
N ARG A 22 1.99 -9.03 -4.75
CA ARG A 22 0.90 -9.42 -5.65
C ARG A 22 0.81 -10.94 -5.82
N ARG A 23 1.96 -11.60 -5.97
CA ARG A 23 2.04 -13.07 -6.12
C ARG A 23 1.37 -13.79 -4.96
N THR A 24 1.63 -13.37 -3.72
CA THR A 24 1.01 -13.99 -2.54
C THR A 24 -0.50 -13.79 -2.51
N ALA A 25 -0.99 -12.61 -2.90
CA ALA A 25 -2.43 -12.34 -2.99
C ALA A 25 -3.11 -13.24 -4.05
N TYR A 26 -2.50 -13.40 -5.23
CA TYR A 26 -3.01 -14.29 -6.27
C TYR A 26 -2.93 -15.78 -5.86
N LEU A 27 -1.89 -16.20 -5.15
CA LEU A 27 -1.82 -17.58 -4.61
C LEU A 27 -2.93 -17.83 -3.59
N LEU A 28 -3.23 -16.86 -2.73
CA LEU A 28 -4.33 -16.94 -1.76
C LEU A 28 -5.72 -16.92 -2.44
N LEU A 29 -5.82 -16.39 -3.66
CA LEU A 29 -7.05 -16.43 -4.45
C LEU A 29 -7.41 -17.88 -4.86
N LEU A 30 -6.44 -18.80 -4.93
CA LEU A 30 -6.74 -20.23 -5.14
C LEU A 30 -7.54 -20.83 -3.97
N LEU A 31 -7.42 -20.23 -2.77
CA LEU A 31 -8.25 -20.55 -1.60
C LEU A 31 -9.36 -19.51 -1.40
N ALA A 32 -9.87 -18.92 -2.49
CA ALA A 32 -10.93 -17.92 -2.46
C ALA A 32 -12.19 -18.30 -1.68
N PRO A 33 -12.68 -19.56 -1.70
CA PRO A 33 -13.88 -19.92 -0.92
C PRO A 33 -13.72 -19.63 0.57
N LEU A 34 -12.47 -19.67 1.08
CA LEU A 34 -12.16 -19.36 2.47
C LEU A 34 -11.95 -17.85 2.74
N GLY A 35 -11.96 -17.00 1.71
CA GLY A 35 -11.74 -15.56 1.83
C GLY A 35 -10.31 -15.14 2.25
N LEU A 36 -9.34 -16.06 2.21
CA LEU A 36 -7.98 -15.84 2.74
C LEU A 36 -7.24 -14.68 2.07
N HIS A 37 -7.48 -14.46 0.77
CA HIS A 37 -6.89 -13.35 0.02
C HIS A 37 -7.32 -11.98 0.56
N ARG A 38 -8.59 -11.81 0.97
CA ARG A 38 -9.07 -10.56 1.58
C ARG A 38 -8.63 -10.37 3.02
N PHE A 39 -8.57 -11.44 3.81
CA PHE A 39 -7.99 -11.37 5.16
C PHE A 39 -6.52 -10.96 5.13
N TYR A 40 -5.73 -11.44 4.16
CA TYR A 40 -4.34 -11.03 3.98
C TYR A 40 -4.18 -9.53 3.66
N LEU A 41 -5.14 -8.98 2.91
CA LEU A 41 -5.24 -7.54 2.59
C LEU A 41 -5.92 -6.72 3.70
N LYS A 42 -6.19 -7.33 4.87
CA LYS A 42 -6.84 -6.73 6.06
C LYS A 42 -8.26 -6.22 5.81
N GLU A 43 -9.01 -6.87 4.93
CA GLU A 43 -10.40 -6.54 4.65
C GLU A 43 -11.34 -7.60 5.23
N LEU A 44 -11.75 -7.41 6.50
CA LEU A 44 -12.58 -8.37 7.21
C LEU A 44 -13.92 -8.63 6.53
N TRP A 45 -14.62 -7.57 6.11
CA TRP A 45 -15.98 -7.67 5.57
C TRP A 45 -16.05 -8.52 4.31
N GLY A 46 -15.09 -8.35 3.41
CA GLY A 46 -15.06 -9.16 2.20
C GLY A 46 -14.65 -10.62 2.45
N GLY A 47 -13.76 -10.88 3.42
CA GLY A 47 -13.45 -12.25 3.84
C GLY A 47 -14.67 -12.97 4.43
N VAL A 48 -15.45 -12.28 5.27
CA VAL A 48 -16.71 -12.80 5.84
C VAL A 48 -17.75 -13.05 4.74
N ALA A 49 -17.85 -12.18 3.73
CA ALA A 49 -18.76 -12.38 2.61
C ALA A 49 -18.47 -13.69 1.85
N TYR A 50 -17.19 -14.02 1.62
CA TYR A 50 -16.80 -15.29 1.01
C TYR A 50 -17.13 -16.49 1.90
N LEU A 51 -16.90 -16.39 3.21
CA LEU A 51 -17.28 -17.45 4.14
C LEU A 51 -18.80 -17.70 4.13
N LEU A 52 -19.60 -16.64 4.13
CA LEU A 52 -21.06 -16.76 4.02
C LEU A 52 -21.47 -17.40 2.70
N LEU A 53 -20.91 -16.96 1.58
CA LEU A 53 -21.19 -17.55 0.26
C LEU A 53 -20.79 -19.04 0.21
N ALA A 54 -19.66 -19.41 0.80
CA ALA A 54 -19.24 -20.80 0.89
C ALA A 54 -20.19 -21.63 1.75
N VAL A 55 -20.66 -21.10 2.89
CA VAL A 55 -21.68 -21.75 3.72
C VAL A 55 -22.99 -21.93 2.96
N LEU A 56 -23.45 -20.90 2.23
CA LEU A 56 -24.67 -20.99 1.42
C LEU A 56 -24.54 -22.01 0.29
N LEU A 57 -23.38 -22.08 -0.36
CA LEU A 57 -23.07 -23.11 -1.36
C LEU A 57 -23.19 -24.51 -0.76
N ILE A 58 -22.53 -24.75 0.38
CA ILE A 58 -22.56 -26.04 1.08
C ILE A 58 -24.00 -26.38 1.50
N LEU A 59 -24.74 -25.42 2.03
CA LEU A 59 -26.13 -25.62 2.44
C LEU A 59 -27.03 -26.02 1.25
N GLY A 60 -26.83 -25.38 0.09
CA GLY A 60 -27.53 -25.73 -1.15
C GLY A 60 -27.23 -27.16 -1.60
N LEU A 61 -25.96 -27.57 -1.51
CA LEU A 61 -25.54 -28.93 -1.87
C LEU A 61 -26.10 -29.97 -0.89
N VAL A 62 -26.03 -29.73 0.42
CA VAL A 62 -26.52 -30.65 1.46
C VAL A 62 -28.03 -30.82 1.40
N THR A 63 -28.77 -29.77 1.04
CA THR A 63 -30.24 -29.84 0.87
C THR A 63 -30.67 -30.36 -0.50
N ALA A 64 -29.72 -30.76 -1.37
CA ALA A 64 -29.94 -31.13 -2.77
C ALA A 64 -30.68 -30.05 -3.60
N ASN A 65 -30.65 -28.80 -3.15
CA ASN A 65 -31.22 -27.66 -3.85
C ASN A 65 -30.21 -27.13 -4.88
N ILE A 66 -30.12 -27.83 -6.00
CA ILE A 66 -29.20 -27.53 -7.10
C ILE A 66 -29.31 -26.08 -7.61
N PRO A 67 -30.50 -25.49 -7.86
CA PRO A 67 -30.56 -24.10 -8.34
C PRO A 67 -30.02 -23.11 -7.30
N PHE A 68 -30.26 -23.34 -6.01
CA PHE A 68 -29.70 -22.52 -4.95
C PHE A 68 -28.17 -22.63 -4.86
N ALA A 69 -27.64 -23.85 -4.93
CA ALA A 69 -26.19 -24.08 -4.97
C ALA A 69 -25.54 -23.42 -6.20
N LEU A 70 -26.17 -23.52 -7.38
CA LEU A 70 -25.69 -22.85 -8.59
C LEU A 70 -25.68 -21.33 -8.45
N MET A 71 -26.72 -20.73 -7.86
CA MET A 71 -26.74 -19.29 -7.60
C MET A 71 -25.59 -18.86 -6.68
N ALA A 72 -25.35 -19.58 -5.59
CA ALA A 72 -24.23 -19.31 -4.68
C ALA A 72 -22.88 -19.48 -5.42
N GLY A 73 -22.75 -20.51 -6.24
CA GLY A 73 -21.54 -20.76 -7.05
C GLY A 73 -21.27 -19.65 -8.06
N VAL A 74 -22.28 -19.21 -8.80
CA VAL A 74 -22.18 -18.08 -9.74
C VAL A 74 -21.79 -16.81 -8.99
N ALA A 75 -22.39 -16.53 -7.84
CA ALA A 75 -22.03 -15.38 -7.01
C ALA A 75 -20.56 -15.41 -6.59
N ILE A 76 -20.04 -16.58 -6.17
CA ILE A 76 -18.61 -16.77 -5.84
C ILE A 76 -17.73 -16.45 -7.05
N VAL A 77 -18.07 -16.96 -8.23
CA VAL A 77 -17.29 -16.74 -9.47
C VAL A 77 -17.29 -15.26 -9.87
N VAL A 78 -18.43 -14.58 -9.81
CA VAL A 78 -18.52 -13.14 -10.09
C VAL A 78 -17.66 -12.34 -9.12
N PHE A 79 -17.72 -12.65 -7.82
CA PHE A 79 -16.87 -12.02 -6.82
C PHE A 79 -15.39 -12.30 -7.05
N LEU A 80 -15.03 -13.51 -7.49
CA LEU A 80 -13.66 -13.90 -7.81
C LEU A 80 -13.06 -13.09 -8.94
N VAL A 81 -13.82 -12.92 -10.03
CA VAL A 81 -13.41 -12.10 -11.17
C VAL A 81 -13.24 -10.65 -10.73
N PHE A 82 -14.20 -10.11 -9.98
CA PHE A 82 -14.11 -8.76 -9.45
C PHE A 82 -12.88 -8.57 -8.55
N ASP A 83 -12.58 -9.54 -7.69
CA ASP A 83 -11.41 -9.49 -6.80
C ASP A 83 -10.09 -9.53 -7.57
N ALA A 84 -10.00 -10.32 -8.64
CA ALA A 84 -8.80 -10.37 -9.49
C ALA A 84 -8.43 -8.98 -10.04
N PHE A 85 -9.43 -8.19 -10.46
CA PHE A 85 -9.19 -6.80 -10.88
C PHE A 85 -8.89 -5.86 -9.70
N TRP A 86 -9.38 -6.17 -8.50
CA TRP A 86 -9.24 -5.29 -7.34
C TRP A 86 -7.91 -5.46 -6.59
N ILE A 87 -7.31 -6.66 -6.62
CA ILE A 87 -6.07 -7.01 -5.92
C ILE A 87 -4.92 -6.03 -6.27
N ASP A 88 -4.72 -5.74 -7.56
CA ASP A 88 -3.62 -4.87 -7.99
C ASP A 88 -3.74 -3.45 -7.45
N ARG A 89 -4.96 -2.90 -7.47
CA ARG A 89 -5.24 -1.57 -6.92
C ARG A 89 -5.00 -1.55 -5.42
N ARG A 90 -5.46 -2.58 -4.69
CA ARG A 90 -5.35 -2.64 -3.23
C ARG A 90 -3.92 -2.83 -2.74
N VAL A 91 -3.13 -3.67 -3.42
CA VAL A 91 -1.71 -3.85 -3.11
C VAL A 91 -0.96 -2.53 -3.32
N ASN A 92 -1.25 -1.80 -4.39
CA ASN A 92 -0.66 -0.49 -4.64
C ASN A 92 -1.06 0.53 -3.55
N ASP A 93 -2.35 0.61 -3.22
CA ASP A 93 -2.85 1.52 -2.18
C ASP A 93 -2.26 1.21 -0.80
N TYR A 94 -2.18 -0.09 -0.44
CA TYR A 94 -1.57 -0.53 0.81
C TYR A 94 -0.08 -0.17 0.87
N ASN A 95 0.69 -0.51 -0.17
CA ASN A 95 2.12 -0.21 -0.23
C ASN A 95 2.38 1.32 -0.26
N LYS A 96 1.51 2.11 -0.92
CA LYS A 96 1.56 3.58 -0.90
C LYS A 96 1.27 4.13 0.50
N SER A 97 0.25 3.63 1.19
CA SER A 97 -0.07 4.03 2.57
C SER A 97 1.05 3.68 3.54
N LEU A 98 1.71 2.54 3.36
CA LEU A 98 2.83 2.11 4.18
C LEU A 98 4.04 3.04 4.02
N ARG A 99 4.39 3.40 2.78
CA ARG A 99 5.42 4.41 2.51
C ARG A 99 5.05 5.74 3.15
N MET A 100 3.81 6.20 2.97
CA MET A 100 3.35 7.48 3.50
C MET A 100 3.42 7.52 5.03
N ARG A 101 3.03 6.45 5.74
CA ARG A 101 3.13 6.38 7.21
C ARG A 101 4.56 6.52 7.72
N ILE A 102 5.55 5.99 7.01
CA ILE A 102 6.96 6.09 7.40
C ILE A 102 7.50 7.50 7.11
N PHE A 103 7.16 8.08 5.95
CA PHE A 103 7.62 9.44 5.60
C PHE A 103 6.93 10.56 6.41
N LEU A 104 5.65 10.37 6.77
CA LEU A 104 4.86 11.33 7.56
C LEU A 104 4.99 11.15 9.08
N GLN A 105 5.83 10.24 9.57
CA GLN A 105 6.26 10.22 10.97
C GLN A 105 7.67 10.83 11.12
N PRO A 106 7.84 12.16 10.98
CA PRO A 106 9.07 12.80 11.41
C PRO A 106 9.11 12.75 12.94
N GLY A 107 9.98 11.91 13.51
CA GLY A 107 10.32 11.96 14.94
C GLY A 107 10.08 10.70 15.77
N LYS A 108 9.62 9.57 15.20
CA LYS A 108 9.41 8.32 15.98
C LYS A 108 10.50 7.25 15.84
N ASN A 109 11.34 7.32 14.80
CA ASN A 109 12.38 6.31 14.50
C ASN A 109 13.82 6.82 14.63
N THR A 110 13.99 8.09 14.97
CA THR A 110 15.29 8.67 15.35
C THR A 110 15.27 8.77 16.86
N GLY A 111 15.99 7.87 17.54
CA GLY A 111 16.37 8.08 18.94
C GLY A 111 16.94 9.48 19.07
N GLU A 112 16.41 10.23 20.03
CA GLU A 112 16.69 11.61 20.41
C GLU A 112 17.74 12.37 19.59
N GLU A 113 17.30 13.40 18.88
CA GLU A 113 17.94 14.72 18.97
C GLU A 113 16.93 15.79 18.55
N LYS A 114 16.87 16.87 19.34
CA LYS A 114 16.00 18.03 19.15
C LYS A 114 16.06 18.55 17.70
N PRO A 115 14.97 19.12 17.17
CA PRO A 115 14.93 19.56 15.78
C PRO A 115 15.93 20.71 15.56
N THR A 116 17.12 20.38 15.06
CA THR A 116 17.94 21.33 14.33
C THR A 116 17.24 21.55 12.99
N GLU A 117 16.49 22.64 13.00
CA GLU A 117 15.99 23.45 11.91
C GLU A 117 16.84 23.37 10.62
N THR A 118 16.70 22.31 9.83
CA THR A 118 17.12 22.32 8.42
C THR A 118 16.46 21.22 7.60
N LYS A 119 15.14 21.03 7.75
CA LYS A 119 14.37 20.54 6.59
C LYS A 119 14.38 21.66 5.57
N LYS A 120 15.41 21.68 4.71
CA LYS A 120 15.47 22.51 3.51
C LYS A 120 14.23 22.15 2.68
N ARG A 121 13.16 22.93 2.84
CA ARG A 121 11.96 22.83 2.01
C ARG A 121 12.42 22.87 0.57
N MET A 122 11.93 21.95 -0.25
CA MET A 122 12.19 21.99 -1.68
C MET A 122 11.69 23.36 -2.18
N PRO A 123 12.56 24.23 -2.74
CA PRO A 123 12.17 25.59 -3.09
C PRO A 123 11.01 25.56 -4.08
N SER A 124 9.98 26.39 -3.85
CA SER A 124 8.88 26.50 -4.80
C SER A 124 9.38 27.06 -6.14
N PHE A 125 8.61 26.90 -7.22
CA PHE A 125 8.99 27.48 -8.52
C PHE A 125 9.26 28.98 -8.44
N ALA A 126 8.50 29.70 -7.62
CA ALA A 126 8.72 31.12 -7.36
C ALA A 126 10.08 31.40 -6.68
N ASP A 127 10.45 30.56 -5.70
CA ASP A 127 11.75 30.67 -5.03
C ASP A 127 12.93 30.32 -5.97
N GLN A 128 12.73 29.38 -6.89
CA GLN A 128 13.72 29.02 -7.90
C GLN A 128 13.93 30.13 -8.92
N GLU A 129 12.85 30.76 -9.40
CA GLU A 129 12.94 31.89 -10.33
C GLU A 129 13.62 33.11 -9.68
N ALA A 130 13.32 33.39 -8.41
CA ALA A 130 13.98 34.44 -7.64
C ALA A 130 15.49 34.18 -7.50
N MET A 131 15.88 32.93 -7.22
CA MET A 131 17.28 32.55 -7.08
C MET A 131 18.04 32.62 -8.41
N LEU A 132 17.39 32.24 -9.52
CA LEU A 132 17.93 32.41 -10.87
C LEU A 132 18.17 33.88 -11.19
N ARG A 133 17.20 34.76 -10.90
CA ARG A 133 17.35 36.21 -11.11
C ARG A 133 18.50 36.80 -10.30
N GLU A 134 18.67 36.36 -9.06
CA GLU A 134 19.77 36.81 -8.21
C GLU A 134 21.14 36.35 -8.75
N MET A 135 21.24 35.13 -9.26
CA MET A 135 22.46 34.62 -9.90
C MET A 135 22.82 35.41 -11.16
N THR A 136 21.85 35.72 -12.03
CA THR A 136 22.09 36.58 -13.20
C THR A 136 22.54 37.97 -12.78
N ARG A 137 21.90 38.56 -11.78
CA ARG A 137 22.24 39.92 -11.31
C ARG A 137 23.66 40.00 -10.72
N LYS A 138 24.09 38.97 -9.99
CA LYS A 138 25.48 38.87 -9.51
C LYS A 138 26.48 38.68 -10.65
N LYS A 139 26.14 37.84 -11.63
CA LYS A 139 27.00 37.60 -12.79
C LYS A 139 27.24 38.86 -13.62
N ASP A 140 26.23 39.71 -13.76
CA ASP A 140 26.34 40.98 -14.47
C ASP A 140 27.11 42.05 -13.67
N ALA A 141 27.12 41.94 -12.33
CA ALA A 141 27.89 42.83 -11.45
C ALA A 141 29.38 42.46 -11.35
N ASP A 142 29.73 41.18 -11.56
CA ASP A 142 31.10 40.66 -11.53
C ASP A 142 31.81 40.69 -12.89
N ASN A 143 31.15 41.12 -13.96
CA ASN A 143 31.72 41.22 -15.30
C ASN A 143 31.71 42.67 -15.80
N PRO A 144 32.74 43.49 -15.48
CA PRO A 144 32.86 44.87 -15.95
C PRO A 144 33.10 44.98 -17.46
#